data_AF-A0A3R6KAS8-F1
#
_entry.id   AF-A0A3R6KAS8-F1
#
_cell.length_a   1.000
_cell.length_b   1.000
_cell.length_c   1.000
_cell.angle_alpha   90.00
_cell.angle_beta   90.00
_cell.angle_gamma   90.00
#
_symmetry.space_group_name_H-M   'P 1'
#
loop_
_entity.id
_entity.type
_entity.pdbx_description
1 polymer ?
#
loop_
_entity_poly.entity_id
_entity_poly.type
_entity_poly.pdbx_seq_one_letter_code
_entity_poly.pdbx_strand_id
1 'polypeptide(L)'
;MKYGKSTTTNVAISPQFLTKMANDSDLEDEYIKEIGNMKKLDEQFAKQQADIGWRVEQGWAIDKDGNISSWAIGHKDSKVKSFLQNMSEKAEETLQK
;
A
#
# COMPACT_ATOMS: atom_id res chain seq x y z
N MET A 1 11.54 7.56 -9.32
CA MET A 1 11.14 6.24 -9.87
C MET A 1 9.70 5.98 -9.44
N LYS A 2 8.91 5.27 -10.25
CA LYS A 2 7.59 4.76 -9.86
C LYS A 2 7.72 3.24 -9.72
N TYR A 3 7.41 2.71 -8.56
CA TYR A 3 7.42 1.29 -8.22
C TYR A 3 6.02 0.72 -8.45
N GLY A 4 5.81 0.18 -9.65
CA GLY A 4 4.51 -0.38 -10.05
C GLY A 4 3.57 0.65 -10.69
N LYS A 5 2.36 0.19 -11.04
CA LYS A 5 1.35 1.01 -11.73
C LYS A 5 0.26 1.41 -10.72
N SER A 6 0.04 2.71 -10.56
CA SER A 6 -0.92 3.26 -9.59
C SER A 6 -2.39 2.96 -9.89
N THR A 7 -2.70 2.36 -11.04
CA THR A 7 -4.06 2.08 -11.49
C THR A 7 -4.43 0.60 -11.40
N THR A 8 -3.51 -0.27 -11.01
CA THR A 8 -3.70 -1.71 -10.96
C THR A 8 -3.05 -2.26 -9.70
N THR A 9 -3.71 -3.19 -9.02
CA THR A 9 -3.13 -3.92 -7.90
C THR A 9 -1.94 -4.74 -8.39
N ASN A 10 -0.77 -4.49 -7.81
CA ASN A 10 0.45 -5.24 -8.12
C ASN A 10 0.47 -6.49 -7.25
N VAL A 11 0.43 -7.68 -7.86
CA VAL A 11 0.47 -8.96 -7.13
C VAL A 11 1.61 -9.80 -7.68
N ALA A 12 2.55 -10.18 -6.81
CA ALA A 12 3.59 -11.15 -7.12
C ALA A 12 3.18 -12.50 -6.55
N ILE A 13 3.19 -13.55 -7.38
CA ILE A 13 2.76 -14.89 -6.96
C ILE A 13 3.91 -15.87 -7.22
N SER A 14 4.22 -16.67 -6.20
CA SER A 14 5.17 -17.77 -6.30
C SER A 14 4.76 -18.75 -7.42
N PRO A 15 5.68 -19.14 -8.34
CA PRO A 15 5.38 -20.13 -9.38
C PRO A 15 4.91 -21.48 -8.83
N GLN A 16 5.46 -21.89 -7.68
CA GLN A 16 5.04 -23.12 -7.00
C GLN A 16 3.59 -23.02 -6.52
N PHE A 17 3.18 -21.84 -6.03
CA PHE A 17 1.81 -21.62 -5.59
C PHE A 17 0.83 -21.51 -6.75
N LEU A 18 1.22 -20.84 -7.85
CA LEU A 18 0.45 -20.86 -9.11
C LEU A 18 0.18 -22.28 -9.61
N THR A 19 1.19 -23.16 -9.51
CA THR A 19 1.03 -24.57 -9.89
C THR A 19 0.06 -25.29 -8.95
N LYS A 20 0.05 -24.99 -7.65
CA LYS A 20 -0.92 -25.57 -6.71
C LYS A 20 -2.34 -25.13 -7.04
N MET A 21 -2.57 -23.82 -7.22
CA MET A 21 -3.89 -23.29 -7.61
C MET A 21 -4.38 -23.91 -8.92
N ALA A 22 -3.53 -24.04 -9.93
CA ALA A 22 -3.92 -24.64 -11.21
C ALA A 22 -4.35 -26.12 -11.12
N ASN A 23 -4.00 -26.82 -10.02
CA ASN A 23 -4.36 -28.21 -9.79
C ASN A 23 -5.47 -28.39 -8.73
N ASP A 24 -5.95 -27.31 -8.14
CA ASP A 24 -6.95 -27.30 -7.07
C ASP A 24 -7.95 -26.18 -7.32
N SER A 25 -9.12 -26.53 -7.88
CA SER A 25 -10.15 -25.56 -8.28
C SER A 25 -10.74 -24.80 -7.09
N ASP A 26 -10.84 -25.44 -5.92
CA ASP A 26 -11.39 -24.80 -4.72
C ASP A 26 -10.42 -23.72 -4.23
N LEU A 27 -9.12 -24.02 -4.26
CA LEU A 27 -8.05 -23.06 -3.95
C LEU A 27 -7.98 -21.91 -4.98
N GLU A 28 -8.15 -22.21 -6.27
CA GLU A 28 -8.19 -21.20 -7.33
C GLU A 28 -9.33 -20.19 -7.08
N ASP A 29 -10.54 -20.68 -6.82
CA ASP A 29 -11.71 -19.84 -6.56
C ASP A 29 -11.54 -18.98 -5.29
N GLU A 30 -10.97 -19.55 -4.23
CA GLU A 30 -10.64 -18.83 -3.00
C GLU A 30 -9.70 -17.64 -3.26
N TYR A 31 -8.60 -17.89 -3.97
CA TYR A 31 -7.58 -16.86 -4.21
C TYR A 31 -7.99 -15.85 -5.29
N ILE A 32 -8.83 -16.21 -6.26
CA ILE A 32 -9.47 -15.24 -7.17
C ILE A 32 -10.29 -14.23 -6.37
N LYS A 33 -11.08 -14.71 -5.41
CA LYS A 33 -11.87 -13.84 -4.53
C LYS A 33 -10.97 -12.95 -3.67
N GLU A 34 -9.89 -13.50 -3.13
CA GLU A 34 -8.95 -12.75 -2.29
C GLU A 34 -8.21 -11.66 -3.08
N ILE A 35 -7.72 -11.98 -4.28
CA ILE A 35 -7.11 -11.00 -5.20
C ILE A 35 -8.12 -9.93 -5.61
N GLY A 36 -9.40 -10.29 -5.79
CA GLY A 36 -10.49 -9.33 -6.00
C GLY A 36 -10.67 -8.35 -4.84
N ASN A 37 -10.50 -8.82 -3.60
CA ASN A 37 -10.59 -8.00 -2.39
C ASN A 37 -9.39 -7.06 -2.22
N MET A 38 -8.19 -7.47 -2.65
CA MET A 38 -6.96 -6.67 -2.53
C MET A 38 -7.10 -5.26 -3.12
N LYS A 39 -7.81 -5.11 -4.25
CA LYS A 39 -8.05 -3.78 -4.85
C LYS A 39 -8.79 -2.83 -3.90
N LYS A 40 -9.81 -3.34 -3.21
CA LYS A 40 -10.59 -2.54 -2.26
C LYS A 40 -9.75 -2.15 -1.05
N LEU A 41 -8.92 -3.07 -0.55
CA LEU A 41 -7.96 -2.80 0.52
C LEU A 41 -6.93 -1.76 0.09
N ASP A 42 -6.46 -1.84 -1.15
CA ASP A 42 -5.52 -0.86 -1.70
C ASP A 42 -6.10 0.54 -1.71
N GLU A 43 -7.33 0.69 -2.22
CA GLU A 43 -8.02 1.98 -2.28
C GLU A 43 -8.28 2.56 -0.89
N GLN A 44 -8.63 1.73 0.08
CA GLN A 44 -8.85 2.17 1.47
C GLN A 44 -7.53 2.61 2.13
N PHE A 45 -6.46 1.84 1.97
CA PHE A 45 -5.15 2.18 2.52
C PHE A 45 -4.60 3.46 1.89
N ALA A 46 -4.67 3.59 0.56
CA ALA A 46 -4.21 4.78 -0.14
C ALA A 46 -4.96 6.05 0.30
N LYS A 47 -6.27 5.96 0.56
CA LYS A 47 -7.05 7.07 1.14
C LYS A 47 -6.58 7.46 2.54
N GLN A 48 -6.42 6.49 3.43
CA GLN A 48 -5.94 6.74 4.79
C GLN A 48 -4.55 7.41 4.78
N GLN A 49 -3.67 6.98 3.87
CA GLN A 49 -2.35 7.57 3.73
C GLN A 49 -2.40 8.98 3.13
N ALA A 50 -3.29 9.21 2.15
CA ALA A 50 -3.51 10.54 1.59
C ALA A 50 -4.05 11.53 2.65
N ASP A 51 -4.93 11.08 3.55
CA ASP A 51 -5.48 11.90 4.63
C ASP A 51 -4.40 12.39 5.61
N ILE A 52 -3.33 11.62 5.80
CA ILE A 52 -2.17 12.02 6.60
C ILE A 52 -1.05 12.69 5.78
N GLY A 53 -1.32 13.01 4.51
CA GLY A 53 -0.38 13.73 3.63
C GLY A 53 0.69 12.84 2.97
N TRP A 54 0.47 11.55 2.90
CA TRP A 54 1.36 10.58 2.25
C TRP A 54 0.77 10.08 0.95
N ARG A 55 1.61 9.94 -0.07
CA ARG A 55 1.29 9.18 -1.28
C ARG A 55 1.97 7.83 -1.18
N VAL A 56 1.25 6.75 -1.44
CA VAL A 56 1.79 5.39 -1.34
C VAL A 56 1.73 4.67 -2.68
N GLU A 57 2.80 3.96 -2.99
CA GLU A 57 2.81 2.91 -4.01
C GLU A 57 2.85 1.56 -3.29
N GLN A 58 2.02 0.61 -3.71
CA GLN A 58 1.79 -0.62 -2.93
C GLN A 58 1.63 -1.86 -3.81
N GLY A 59 1.76 -3.02 -3.17
CA GLY A 59 1.51 -4.31 -3.79
C GLY A 59 1.45 -5.44 -2.77
N TRP A 60 1.20 -6.62 -3.31
CA TRP A 60 0.98 -7.86 -2.58
C TRP A 60 1.94 -8.94 -3.06
N ALA A 61 2.27 -9.87 -2.18
CA ALA A 61 3.06 -11.04 -2.50
C ALA A 61 2.43 -12.29 -1.88
N ILE A 62 2.30 -13.35 -2.68
CA ILE A 62 1.82 -14.66 -2.26
C ILE A 62 2.98 -15.64 -2.36
N ASP A 63 3.38 -16.21 -1.23
CA ASP A 63 4.52 -17.13 -1.17
C ASP A 63 4.14 -18.55 -1.62
N LYS A 64 5.12 -19.46 -1.60
CA LYS A 64 4.95 -20.87 -2.03
C LYS A 64 3.96 -21.67 -1.15
N ASP A 65 3.71 -21.20 0.06
CA ASP A 65 2.86 -21.84 1.06
C ASP A 65 1.45 -21.19 1.08
N GLY A 66 1.24 -20.15 0.28
CA GLY A 66 -0.01 -19.40 0.17
C GLY A 66 -0.11 -18.21 1.12
N ASN A 67 0.94 -17.90 1.89
CA ASN A 67 0.86 -16.75 2.79
C ASN A 67 0.85 -15.46 1.99
N ILE A 68 -0.07 -14.57 2.35
CA ILE A 68 -0.26 -13.27 1.73
C ILE A 68 0.45 -12.22 2.58
N SER A 69 1.31 -11.44 1.92
CA SER A 69 2.00 -10.30 2.51
C SER A 69 1.80 -9.06 1.63
N SER A 70 1.91 -7.87 2.23
CA SER A 70 1.80 -6.60 1.51
C SER A 70 3.04 -5.75 1.73
N TRP A 71 3.33 -4.88 0.76
CA TRP A 71 4.38 -3.88 0.84
C TRP A 71 3.85 -2.52 0.38
N ALA A 72 4.41 -1.46 0.94
CA ALA A 72 4.09 -0.10 0.55
C ALA A 72 5.34 0.79 0.63
N ILE A 73 5.50 1.68 -0.34
CA ILE A 73 6.51 2.71 -0.41
C ILE A 73 5.80 4.05 -0.27
N GLY A 74 6.06 4.74 0.84
CA GLY A 74 5.45 6.02 1.15
C GLY A 74 6.32 7.21 0.74
N HIS A 75 5.69 8.18 0.10
CA HIS A 75 6.26 9.48 -0.22
C HIS A 75 5.47 10.54 0.54
N LYS A 76 6.11 11.17 1.53
CA LYS A 76 5.50 12.30 2.23
C LYS A 76 5.39 13.47 1.27
N ASP A 77 4.19 14.03 1.12
CA ASP A 77 4.00 15.21 0.29
C ASP A 77 4.69 16.39 1.01
N SER A 78 5.76 16.92 0.40
CA SER A 78 6.62 17.98 0.97
C SER A 78 5.87 19.27 1.34
N LYS A 79 4.62 19.42 0.87
CA LYS A 79 3.74 20.56 1.15
C LYS A 79 3.08 20.47 2.54
N VAL A 80 3.09 19.32 3.20
CA VAL A 80 2.62 19.19 4.59
C VAL A 80 3.80 19.51 5.51
N LYS A 81 3.76 20.71 6.12
CA LYS A 81 4.76 21.16 7.09
C LYS A 81 5.02 20.07 8.12
N SER A 82 6.29 19.79 8.37
CA SER A 82 6.66 18.85 9.42
C SER A 82 6.14 19.35 10.78
N PHE A 83 5.91 18.43 11.72
CA PHE A 83 5.55 18.81 13.09
C PHE A 83 6.55 19.81 13.68
N LEU A 84 7.84 19.64 13.38
CA LEU A 84 8.91 20.56 13.78
C LEU A 84 8.79 21.95 13.12
N GLN A 85 8.41 22.01 11.83
CA GLN A 85 8.12 23.28 11.16
C GLN A 85 6.94 24.01 11.82
N ASN A 86 5.85 23.29 12.11
CA ASN A 86 4.69 23.88 12.79
C ASN A 86 5.04 24.37 14.20
N MET A 87 5.92 23.66 14.90
CA MET A 87 6.42 24.06 16.23
C MET A 87 7.32 25.29 16.14
N SER A 88 8.21 25.36 15.15
CA SER A 88 9.10 26.50 14.95
C SER A 88 8.31 27.77 14.60
N GLU A 89 7.32 27.67 13.71
CA GLU A 89 6.49 28.83 13.33
C GLU A 89 5.65 29.33 14.50
N LYS A 90 5.06 28.43 15.30
CA LYS A 90 4.35 28.82 16.53
C LYS A 90 5.26 29.47 17.56
N ALA A 91 6.50 29.00 17.70
CA ALA A 91 7.48 29.61 18.59
C ALA A 91 7.84 31.03 18.10
N GLU A 92 8.04 31.22 16.80
CA GLU A 92 8.31 32.52 16.18
C GLU A 92 7.13 33.50 16.32
N GLU A 93 5.88 33.05 16.10
CA GLU A 93 4.67 33.86 16.32
C GLU A 93 4.52 34.31 17.79
N THR A 94 4.96 33.48 18.73
CA THR A 94 4.91 33.80 20.17
C THR A 94 6.01 34.78 20.58
N LEU A 95 7.16 34.76 19.90
CA LEU A 95 8.28 35.68 20.14
C LEU A 95 8.07 37.07 19.52
N GLN A 96 7.20 37.20 18.52
CA GLN A 96 6.87 38.48 17.87
C GLN A 96 5.73 39.25 18.56
N LYS A 97 5.13 38.72 19.62
CA LYS A 97 4.16 39.38 20.51
C LYS A 97 4.82 39.91 21.77
#